data_AF-A0A962JJ73-F1
#
_entry.id   AF-A0A962JJ73-F1
#
_cell.length_a   1.000
_cell.length_b   1.000
_cell.length_c   1.000
_cell.angle_alpha   90.00
_cell.angle_beta   90.00
_cell.angle_gamma   90.00
#
_symmetry.space_group_name_H-M   'P 1'
#
loop_
_entity.id
_entity.type
_entity.pdbx_description
1 polymer ?
#
loop_
_entity_poly.entity_id
_entity_poly.type
_entity_poly.pdbx_seq_one_letter_code
_entity_poly.pdbx_strand_id
1 'polypeptide(L)'
;MTNSDELIIWDAELYGIPESYDQAMDMALCLSQQTKTQISGKLLDFAKHIEPKLKEVLDGEALLPFLEMSQAVKDTKSAAFILAMPEYNWQLALSLLVTAANEYGLVLFYQEACMAFVAPNKVLPTQAEDRWKATEEFLSNSTFPTTIKKFKQWFSPRLDQLFSKYGFHIGDIDDVDTSNSEWTVLYTKRVIIGTQYIKIYCGKDKVRNGFYVSIWVSMEVDFLNHIYNKFDFEKTRYPDGTLENHIFYGELIVSILNIDDDNTVIYDQISALRLINIVNSKLMPILQIASTLKGLDEALNSEKHPEFRFYVQNSPLKPYCLIVARLVNNPNFNQLALELPKNKRNTEAMKLCWPKFVEYLKENINPDSFFKEFANLKLKEKEKEDLRLKSIQEYFNTTTPEELMSLASQWQDPNTGLIWQQCCIGQHWQNGKAIGIAKNVEWKDAKKLAKQNQNFEWRIPTQDELQMMLSCQKTDNDTTIGILGARDERLLNGNFWALPTLPYKNYEACVQRFQNGIKTSGTYEGHGIKGCVLLVRNPVGEQT
;
A
#
# COMPACT_ATOMS: atom_id res chain seq x y z
N MET A 1 12.42 24.31 27.02
CA MET A 1 11.49 23.43 26.33
C MET A 1 11.75 22.04 26.88
N THR A 2 10.80 21.47 27.60
CA THR A 2 10.85 20.09 28.09
C THR A 2 10.81 19.15 26.89
N ASN A 3 11.63 18.10 26.90
CA ASN A 3 11.56 17.05 25.89
C ASN A 3 10.21 16.31 26.07
N SER A 4 9.51 15.97 24.99
CA SER A 4 8.20 15.30 25.07
C SER A 4 8.24 13.98 25.84
N ASP A 5 9.41 13.34 25.88
CA ASP A 5 9.58 11.98 26.39
C ASP A 5 9.99 11.92 27.87
N GLU A 6 9.99 13.08 28.56
CA GLU A 6 10.40 13.19 29.96
C GLU A 6 9.20 13.17 30.92
N LEU A 7 9.26 12.28 31.92
CA LEU A 7 8.38 12.29 33.08
C LEU A 7 9.02 13.11 34.20
N ILE A 8 8.30 14.13 34.67
CA ILE A 8 8.78 15.04 35.71
C ILE A 8 8.07 14.69 37.01
N ILE A 9 8.85 14.42 38.06
CA ILE A 9 8.35 13.92 39.34
C ILE A 9 8.80 14.86 40.47
N TRP A 10 7.89 15.32 41.32
CA TRP A 10 8.28 16.11 42.50
C TRP A 10 7.50 15.73 43.76
N ASP A 11 8.09 16.11 44.89
CA ASP A 11 7.49 15.93 46.20
C ASP A 11 6.45 17.03 46.47
N ALA A 12 5.19 16.63 46.56
CA ALA A 12 4.07 17.53 46.73
C ALA A 12 4.14 18.34 48.03
N GLU A 13 4.71 17.77 49.09
CA GLU A 13 4.82 18.41 50.39
C GLU A 13 5.91 19.51 50.39
N LEU A 14 6.95 19.33 49.57
CA LEU A 14 8.07 20.28 49.49
C LEU A 14 7.81 21.40 48.49
N TYR A 15 7.18 21.09 47.36
CA TYR A 15 7.08 22.01 46.23
C TYR A 15 5.65 22.37 45.84
N GLY A 16 4.66 21.79 46.52
CA GLY A 16 3.24 22.12 46.35
C GLY A 16 2.47 21.14 45.45
N ILE A 17 1.15 21.26 45.54
CA ILE A 17 0.18 20.46 44.80
C ILE A 17 -0.46 21.34 43.71
N PRO A 18 -0.45 20.94 42.43
CA PRO A 18 -1.14 21.69 41.40
C PRO A 18 -2.67 21.47 41.48
N GLU A 19 -3.43 22.54 41.28
CA GLU A 19 -4.89 22.53 41.24
C GLU A 19 -5.43 22.29 39.83
N SER A 20 -4.66 22.68 38.79
CA SER A 20 -5.00 22.55 37.37
C SER A 20 -3.84 21.95 36.55
N TYR A 21 -4.14 21.51 35.34
CA TYR A 21 -3.12 21.00 34.41
C TYR A 21 -2.11 22.07 34.02
N ASP A 22 -2.57 23.29 33.72
CA ASP A 22 -1.69 24.42 33.36
C ASP A 22 -0.73 24.75 34.51
N GLN A 23 -1.23 24.75 35.76
CA GLN A 23 -0.39 24.93 36.93
C GLN A 23 0.62 23.78 37.08
N ALA A 24 0.21 22.53 36.84
CA ALA A 24 1.13 21.39 36.88
C ALA A 24 2.23 21.52 35.82
N MET A 25 1.91 22.00 34.63
CA MET A 25 2.88 22.25 33.55
C MET A 25 3.87 23.37 33.94
N ASP A 26 3.36 24.50 34.47
CA ASP A 26 4.21 25.60 34.92
C ASP A 26 5.15 25.15 36.06
N MET A 27 4.62 24.39 37.03
CA MET A 27 5.41 23.81 38.11
C MET A 27 6.47 22.85 37.59
N ALA A 28 6.12 21.95 36.66
CA ALA A 28 7.06 21.01 36.07
C ALA A 28 8.21 21.73 35.36
N LEU A 29 7.91 22.80 34.60
CA LEU A 29 8.93 23.64 33.95
C LEU A 29 9.84 24.35 34.94
N CYS A 30 9.26 24.96 35.99
CA CYS A 30 10.02 25.69 37.01
C CYS A 30 10.90 24.76 37.85
N LEU A 31 10.34 23.67 38.36
CA LEU A 31 11.02 22.74 39.28
C LEU A 31 12.12 21.94 38.58
N SER A 32 12.00 21.72 37.27
CA SER A 32 13.06 21.10 36.45
C SER A 32 14.31 22.00 36.32
N GLN A 33 14.16 23.31 36.50
CA GLN A 33 15.26 24.29 36.40
C GLN A 33 15.73 24.78 37.78
N GLN A 34 14.85 24.76 38.77
CA GLN A 34 15.17 25.17 40.14
C GLN A 34 16.15 24.20 40.78
N THR A 35 17.21 24.73 41.41
CA THR A 35 18.16 23.89 42.18
C THR A 35 17.49 23.31 43.43
N LYS A 36 17.68 22.02 43.71
CA LYS A 36 17.11 21.37 44.89
C LYS A 36 17.65 21.99 46.18
N THR A 37 16.76 22.24 47.13
CA THR A 37 17.11 22.72 48.47
C THR A 37 17.47 21.58 49.41
N GLN A 38 16.83 20.42 49.23
CA GLN A 38 17.07 19.20 50.00
C GLN A 38 16.75 17.95 49.18
N ILE A 39 17.28 16.79 49.61
CA ILE A 39 16.95 15.50 49.00
C ILE A 39 15.61 15.04 49.57
N SER A 40 14.61 14.84 48.71
CA SER A 40 13.32 14.27 49.13
C SER A 40 13.50 12.80 49.51
N GLY A 41 13.20 12.46 50.76
CA GLY A 41 13.16 11.08 51.23
C GLY A 41 12.11 10.25 50.49
N LYS A 42 10.96 10.87 50.17
CA LYS A 42 9.87 10.24 49.41
C LYS A 42 10.29 9.85 48.00
N LEU A 43 11.00 10.72 47.27
CA LEU A 43 11.54 10.39 45.94
C LEU A 43 12.54 9.23 46.01
N LEU A 44 13.37 9.19 47.06
CA LEU A 44 14.36 8.13 47.23
C LEU A 44 13.69 6.78 47.53
N ASP A 45 12.67 6.77 48.40
CA ASP A 45 11.94 5.56 48.74
C ASP A 45 11.06 5.08 47.59
N PHE A 46 10.44 6.00 46.85
CA PHE A 46 9.77 5.72 45.58
C PHE A 46 10.70 5.01 44.59
N ALA A 47 11.90 5.54 44.36
CA ALA A 47 12.86 4.96 43.43
C ALA A 47 13.28 3.53 43.83
N LYS A 48 13.55 3.29 45.12
CA LYS A 48 13.87 1.95 45.64
C LYS A 48 12.70 0.97 45.49
N HIS A 49 11.48 1.46 45.66
CA HIS A 49 10.29 0.63 45.61
C HIS A 49 9.94 0.21 44.17
N ILE A 50 10.06 1.13 43.21
CA ILE A 50 9.54 0.92 41.86
C ILE A 50 10.53 0.23 40.92
N GLU A 51 11.84 0.44 41.10
CA GLU A 51 12.87 -0.11 40.23
C GLU A 51 12.80 -1.65 40.11
N PRO A 52 12.65 -2.45 41.18
CA PRO A 52 12.51 -3.90 41.07
C PRO A 52 11.26 -4.33 40.29
N LYS A 53 10.13 -3.65 40.51
CA LYS A 53 8.86 -3.94 39.82
C LYS A 53 8.97 -3.64 38.32
N LEU A 54 9.66 -2.58 37.95
CA LEU A 54 9.92 -2.23 36.55
C LEU A 54 10.83 -3.27 35.88
N LYS A 55 11.85 -3.79 36.59
CA LYS A 55 12.73 -4.87 36.10
C LYS A 55 12.02 -6.20 35.87
N GLU A 56 10.91 -6.47 36.56
CA GLU A 56 10.11 -7.68 36.37
C GLU A 56 9.27 -7.64 35.08
N VAL A 57 8.93 -6.43 34.60
CA VAL A 57 7.97 -6.27 33.50
C VAL A 57 8.55 -5.59 32.25
N LEU A 58 9.70 -4.95 32.36
CA LEU A 58 10.42 -4.31 31.25
C LEU A 58 11.76 -5.01 31.00
N ASP A 59 12.17 -5.05 29.73
CA ASP A 59 13.45 -5.59 29.28
C ASP A 59 14.08 -4.72 28.18
N GLY A 60 15.31 -5.08 27.79
CA GLY A 60 16.02 -4.43 26.68
C GLY A 60 16.19 -2.91 26.85
N GLU A 61 16.01 -2.18 25.75
CA GLU A 61 16.15 -0.72 25.72
C GLU A 61 15.08 0.00 26.57
N ALA A 62 13.89 -0.60 26.72
CA ALA A 62 12.81 -0.02 27.51
C ALA A 62 13.11 0.01 29.03
N LEU A 63 14.00 -0.86 29.50
CA LEU A 63 14.42 -0.90 30.90
C LEU A 63 15.54 0.12 31.23
N LEU A 64 16.33 0.53 30.24
CA LEU A 64 17.52 1.37 30.43
C LEU A 64 17.27 2.65 31.26
N PRO A 65 16.17 3.40 31.06
CA PRO A 65 15.92 4.62 31.82
C PRO A 65 15.66 4.40 33.31
N PHE A 66 15.34 3.15 33.72
CA PHE A 66 14.93 2.80 35.08
C PHE A 66 16.02 2.04 35.85
N LEU A 67 17.24 1.97 35.32
CA LEU A 67 18.36 1.39 36.03
C LEU A 67 18.97 2.40 37.01
N GLU A 68 19.27 1.94 38.23
CA GLU A 68 19.92 2.74 39.26
C GLU A 68 19.14 4.02 39.64
N MET A 69 17.80 3.97 39.64
CA MET A 69 16.94 5.13 39.92
C MET A 69 17.27 5.77 41.28
N SER A 70 17.59 4.95 42.27
CA SER A 70 17.98 5.43 43.60
C SER A 70 19.24 6.31 43.57
N GLN A 71 20.17 6.02 42.66
CA GLN A 71 21.37 6.82 42.46
C GLN A 71 21.05 8.06 41.63
N ALA A 72 20.24 7.91 40.57
CA ALA A 72 19.78 9.04 39.76
C ALA A 72 19.06 10.12 40.57
N VAL A 73 18.19 9.74 41.52
CA VAL A 73 17.52 10.69 42.44
C VAL A 73 18.53 11.44 43.33
N LYS A 74 19.59 10.78 43.80
CA LYS A 74 20.64 11.43 44.60
C LYS A 74 21.43 12.44 43.77
N ASP A 75 21.72 12.09 42.52
CA ASP A 75 22.55 12.88 41.61
C ASP A 75 21.78 14.02 40.93
N THR A 76 20.46 13.96 40.93
CA THR A 76 19.56 15.01 40.43
C THR A 76 19.87 16.35 41.08
N LYS A 77 20.10 17.40 40.29
CA LYS A 77 20.39 18.75 40.81
C LYS A 77 19.15 19.64 40.92
N SER A 78 18.09 19.28 40.20
CA SER A 78 16.83 20.00 40.13
C SER A 78 15.89 19.63 41.29
N ALA A 79 14.94 20.51 41.59
CA ALA A 79 13.88 20.30 42.58
C ALA A 79 12.93 19.16 42.18
N ALA A 80 12.73 18.94 40.88
CA ALA A 80 12.06 17.76 40.33
C ALA A 80 13.06 16.69 39.86
N PHE A 81 12.68 15.43 39.99
CA PHE A 81 13.35 14.30 39.36
C PHE A 81 12.84 14.14 37.94
N ILE A 82 13.76 14.12 36.98
CA ILE A 82 13.45 13.99 35.55
C ILE A 82 13.83 12.58 35.13
N LEU A 83 12.84 11.86 34.60
CA LEU A 83 12.98 10.48 34.20
C LEU A 83 12.65 10.37 32.72
N ALA A 84 13.58 9.87 31.91
CA ALA A 84 13.27 9.52 30.53
C ALA A 84 12.27 8.37 30.51
N MET A 85 11.21 8.49 29.72
CA MET A 85 10.27 7.40 29.49
C MET A 85 10.73 6.59 28.28
N PRO A 86 10.55 5.25 28.30
CA PRO A 86 10.85 4.44 27.14
C PRO A 86 9.90 4.82 26.01
N GLU A 87 10.39 4.76 24.77
CA GLU A 87 9.56 5.05 23.60
C GLU A 87 8.38 4.07 23.47
N TYR A 88 8.61 2.80 23.87
CA TYR A 88 7.65 1.70 23.84
C TYR A 88 7.34 1.20 25.25
N ASN A 89 6.12 0.68 25.47
CA ASN A 89 5.63 0.21 26.77
C ASN A 89 5.58 1.29 27.89
N TRP A 90 5.63 2.58 27.54
CA TRP A 90 5.61 3.67 28.53
C TRP A 90 4.35 3.67 29.39
N GLN A 91 3.22 3.15 28.92
CA GLN A 91 1.97 3.13 29.69
C GLN A 91 2.02 2.11 30.83
N LEU A 92 2.68 0.97 30.62
CA LEU A 92 2.92 -0.01 31.66
C LEU A 92 3.87 0.56 32.72
N ALA A 93 4.97 1.17 32.27
CA ALA A 93 5.90 1.86 33.15
C ALA A 93 5.20 2.99 33.92
N LEU A 94 4.42 3.82 33.23
CA LEU A 94 3.68 4.93 33.81
C LEU A 94 2.63 4.45 34.82
N SER A 95 1.90 3.37 34.54
CA SER A 95 0.92 2.82 35.49
C SER A 95 1.56 2.38 36.80
N LEU A 96 2.72 1.70 36.72
CA LEU A 96 3.50 1.34 37.89
C LEU A 96 4.00 2.58 38.64
N LEU A 97 4.56 3.56 37.92
CA LEU A 97 5.06 4.81 38.49
C LEU A 97 3.95 5.63 39.15
N VAL A 98 2.78 5.76 38.54
CA VAL A 98 1.60 6.46 39.09
C VAL A 98 1.10 5.77 40.35
N THR A 99 1.03 4.43 40.34
CA THR A 99 0.62 3.64 41.51
C THR A 99 1.56 3.91 42.68
N ALA A 100 2.87 3.78 42.47
CA ALA A 100 3.85 4.04 43.52
C ALA A 100 3.85 5.52 43.96
N ALA A 101 3.70 6.46 43.04
CA ALA A 101 3.67 7.87 43.37
C ALA A 101 2.50 8.26 44.27
N ASN A 102 1.34 7.64 44.07
CA ASN A 102 0.18 7.80 44.95
C ASN A 102 0.50 7.36 46.39
N GLU A 103 1.26 6.27 46.58
CA GLU A 103 1.66 5.78 47.91
C GLU A 103 2.61 6.74 48.62
N TYR A 104 3.50 7.41 47.88
CA TYR A 104 4.52 8.31 48.43
C TYR A 104 4.12 9.79 48.44
N GLY A 105 2.93 10.15 47.96
CA GLY A 105 2.48 11.55 47.93
C GLY A 105 3.24 12.41 46.92
N LEU A 106 3.62 11.83 45.77
CA LEU A 106 4.36 12.51 44.71
C LEU A 106 3.41 13.03 43.63
N VAL A 107 3.87 14.04 42.89
CA VAL A 107 3.20 14.52 41.68
C VAL A 107 4.03 14.10 40.46
N LEU A 108 3.35 13.52 39.47
CA LEU A 108 3.93 13.16 38.18
C LEU A 108 3.32 14.06 37.11
N PHE A 109 4.16 14.68 36.29
CA PHE A 109 3.72 15.40 35.10
C PHE A 109 4.32 14.73 33.87
N TYR A 110 3.46 14.31 32.95
CA TYR A 110 3.89 13.72 31.69
C TYR A 110 3.24 14.44 30.50
N GLN A 111 4.09 15.14 29.75
CA GLN A 111 3.64 16.01 28.65
C GLN A 111 3.05 15.18 27.49
N GLU A 112 3.70 14.08 27.10
CA GLU A 112 3.24 13.20 26.02
C GLU A 112 1.84 12.61 26.31
N ALA A 113 1.56 12.23 27.56
CA ALA A 113 0.21 11.80 27.94
C ALA A 113 -0.79 12.96 28.09
N CYS A 114 -0.34 14.21 28.14
CA CYS A 114 -1.13 15.37 28.54
C CYS A 114 -1.85 15.11 29.87
N MET A 115 -1.10 14.64 30.87
CA MET A 115 -1.62 14.31 32.20
C MET A 115 -0.68 14.75 33.32
N ALA A 116 -1.27 15.14 34.45
CA ALA A 116 -0.58 15.18 35.73
C ALA A 116 -1.30 14.28 36.73
N PHE A 117 -0.55 13.50 37.51
CA PHE A 117 -1.07 12.60 38.52
C PHE A 117 -0.72 13.16 39.88
N VAL A 118 -1.74 13.42 40.69
CA VAL A 118 -1.64 14.07 41.99
C VAL A 118 -2.19 13.12 43.04
N ALA A 119 -1.37 12.81 44.05
CA ALA A 119 -1.81 11.98 45.14
C ALA A 119 -2.86 12.69 46.02
N PRO A 120 -3.93 12.00 46.48
CA PRO A 120 -4.29 10.62 46.15
C PRO A 120 -5.20 10.52 44.90
N ASN A 121 -4.81 9.69 43.93
CA ASN A 121 -5.63 9.22 42.80
C ASN A 121 -6.33 10.30 41.96
N LYS A 122 -5.78 11.52 41.91
CA LYS A 122 -6.33 12.63 41.12
C LYS A 122 -5.56 12.74 39.80
N VAL A 123 -6.28 12.83 38.68
CA VAL A 123 -5.69 13.07 37.36
C VAL A 123 -6.09 14.46 36.86
N LEU A 124 -5.12 15.22 36.37
CA LEU A 124 -5.32 16.53 35.77
C LEU A 124 -4.97 16.48 34.28
N PRO A 125 -5.77 17.11 33.40
CA PRO A 125 -7.07 17.71 33.71
C PRO A 125 -8.11 16.63 34.04
N THR A 126 -9.20 16.96 34.74
CA THR A 126 -10.24 15.99 35.13
C THR A 126 -10.82 15.20 33.95
N GLN A 127 -10.86 15.81 32.76
CA GLN A 127 -11.30 15.16 31.52
C GLN A 127 -10.39 13.99 31.10
N ALA A 128 -9.16 13.94 31.60
CA ALA A 128 -8.23 12.85 31.36
C ALA A 128 -8.46 11.63 32.28
N GLU A 129 -9.30 11.74 33.32
CA GLU A 129 -9.57 10.62 34.25
C GLU A 129 -10.17 9.42 33.54
N ASP A 130 -11.15 9.62 32.65
CA ASP A 130 -11.76 8.51 31.90
C ASP A 130 -10.75 7.82 30.98
N ARG A 131 -9.87 8.61 30.36
CA ARG A 131 -8.77 8.10 29.52
C ARG A 131 -7.75 7.32 30.35
N TRP A 132 -7.45 7.78 31.56
CA TRP A 132 -6.54 7.06 32.47
C TRP A 132 -7.17 5.76 32.99
N LYS A 133 -8.42 5.79 33.45
CA LYS A 133 -9.15 4.59 33.88
C LYS A 133 -9.23 3.55 32.76
N ALA A 134 -9.52 3.97 31.54
CA ALA A 134 -9.51 3.08 30.38
C ALA A 134 -8.11 2.47 30.14
N THR A 135 -7.04 3.22 30.41
CA THR A 135 -5.65 2.72 30.33
C THR A 135 -5.37 1.69 31.43
N GLU A 136 -5.81 1.93 32.67
CA GLU A 136 -5.66 0.99 33.79
C GLU A 136 -6.47 -0.29 33.59
N GLU A 137 -7.74 -0.18 33.18
CA GLU A 137 -8.57 -1.34 32.81
C GLU A 137 -7.92 -2.15 31.69
N PHE A 138 -7.36 -1.46 30.70
CA PHE A 138 -6.66 -2.08 29.59
C PHE A 138 -5.38 -2.83 30.02
N LEU A 139 -4.55 -2.24 30.88
CA LEU A 139 -3.33 -2.87 31.41
C LEU A 139 -3.63 -4.06 32.33
N SER A 140 -4.75 -4.02 33.05
CA SER A 140 -5.18 -5.12 33.93
C SER A 140 -5.67 -6.35 33.17
N ASN A 141 -5.99 -6.22 31.87
CA ASN A 141 -6.80 -7.19 31.16
C ASN A 141 -6.37 -7.40 29.69
N SER A 142 -5.13 -7.84 29.43
CA SER A 142 -4.82 -8.56 28.17
C SER A 142 -3.41 -9.17 28.16
N THR A 143 -3.31 -10.42 27.68
CA THR A 143 -2.07 -10.90 27.07
C THR A 143 -2.06 -10.45 25.61
N PHE A 144 -1.25 -9.44 25.29
CA PHE A 144 -1.06 -9.01 23.90
C PHE A 144 -0.52 -10.17 23.04
N PRO A 145 -0.91 -10.32 21.75
CA PRO A 145 -0.44 -11.42 20.92
C PRO A 145 1.08 -11.47 20.79
N THR A 146 1.67 -12.67 20.79
CA THR A 146 3.14 -12.86 20.63
C THR A 146 3.52 -13.57 19.32
N THR A 147 2.52 -14.07 18.59
CA THR A 147 2.67 -14.74 17.29
C THR A 147 1.80 -14.07 16.24
N ILE A 148 2.22 -14.07 14.98
CA ILE A 148 1.46 -13.42 13.89
C ILE A 148 0.06 -14.01 13.73
N LYS A 149 -0.11 -15.32 13.98
CA LYS A 149 -1.41 -15.99 13.91
C LYS A 149 -2.38 -15.45 14.96
N LYS A 150 -1.93 -15.32 16.21
CA LYS A 150 -2.73 -14.71 17.28
C LYS A 150 -2.96 -13.23 17.02
N PHE A 151 -1.97 -12.54 16.45
CA PHE A 151 -2.09 -11.12 16.10
C PHE A 151 -3.12 -10.90 14.99
N LYS A 152 -3.12 -11.70 13.91
CA LYS A 152 -4.15 -11.69 12.86
C LYS A 152 -5.54 -11.86 13.46
N GLN A 153 -5.74 -12.91 14.27
CA GLN A 153 -7.03 -13.15 14.96
C GLN A 153 -7.49 -11.98 15.83
N TRP A 154 -6.55 -11.26 16.44
CA TRP A 154 -6.83 -10.14 17.32
C TRP A 154 -7.01 -8.81 16.56
N PHE A 155 -6.22 -8.54 15.52
CA PHE A 155 -6.16 -7.24 14.84
C PHE A 155 -7.08 -7.16 13.61
N SER A 156 -7.22 -8.23 12.83
CA SER A 156 -8.08 -8.23 11.64
C SER A 156 -9.51 -7.76 11.92
N PRO A 157 -10.21 -8.22 12.99
CA PRO A 157 -11.57 -7.74 13.26
C PRO A 157 -11.65 -6.22 13.50
N ARG A 158 -10.59 -5.60 14.03
CA ARG A 158 -10.53 -4.14 14.25
C ARG A 158 -10.37 -3.39 12.94
N LEU A 159 -9.54 -3.90 12.03
CA LEU A 159 -9.39 -3.36 10.68
C LEU A 159 -10.69 -3.52 9.89
N ASP A 160 -11.32 -4.71 9.96
CA ASP A 160 -12.59 -4.99 9.30
C ASP A 160 -13.68 -4.04 9.77
N GLN A 161 -13.81 -3.84 11.08
CA GLN A 161 -14.76 -2.89 11.65
C GLN A 161 -14.48 -1.44 11.18
N LEU A 162 -13.22 -1.03 11.20
CA LEU A 162 -12.80 0.31 10.77
C LEU A 162 -13.18 0.55 9.31
N PHE A 163 -12.75 -0.32 8.39
CA PHE A 163 -12.95 -0.10 6.96
C PHE A 163 -14.39 -0.33 6.52
N SER A 164 -15.11 -1.27 7.15
CA SER A 164 -16.54 -1.49 6.90
C SER A 164 -17.38 -0.26 7.25
N LYS A 165 -17.03 0.48 8.31
CA LYS A 165 -17.68 1.77 8.66
C LYS A 165 -17.63 2.78 7.51
N TYR A 166 -16.58 2.72 6.68
CA TYR A 166 -16.40 3.59 5.52
C TYR A 166 -16.86 2.96 4.20
N GLY A 167 -17.50 1.78 4.24
CA GLY A 167 -18.05 1.09 3.08
C GLY A 167 -17.05 0.31 2.25
N PHE A 168 -15.88 0.00 2.81
CA PHE A 168 -14.94 -0.95 2.21
C PHE A 168 -15.35 -2.38 2.55
N HIS A 169 -15.08 -3.30 1.63
CA HIS A 169 -15.23 -4.74 1.82
C HIS A 169 -13.90 -5.43 1.51
N ILE A 170 -13.68 -6.61 2.06
CA ILE A 170 -12.52 -7.43 1.71
C ILE A 170 -12.66 -7.84 0.24
N GLY A 171 -11.64 -7.53 -0.57
CA GLY A 171 -11.59 -7.88 -2.00
C GLY A 171 -11.08 -9.31 -2.24
N ASP A 172 -11.24 -9.81 -3.47
CA ASP A 172 -10.97 -11.19 -3.86
C ASP A 172 -9.48 -11.59 -3.94
N ILE A 173 -8.54 -10.77 -3.42
CA ILE A 173 -7.12 -11.15 -3.47
C ILE A 173 -6.89 -12.33 -2.53
N ASP A 174 -6.30 -13.40 -3.10
CA ASP A 174 -5.72 -14.53 -2.40
C ASP A 174 -4.93 -14.02 -1.19
N ASP A 175 -5.41 -14.35 0.00
CA ASP A 175 -4.70 -14.27 1.28
C ASP A 175 -3.39 -15.06 1.07
N VAL A 176 -2.33 -14.40 0.60
CA VAL A 176 -1.03 -15.05 0.42
C VAL A 176 -0.44 -15.20 1.81
N ASP A 177 -0.88 -16.26 2.50
CA ASP A 177 -0.21 -16.81 3.67
C ASP A 177 1.06 -17.49 3.15
N THR A 178 2.11 -16.71 2.89
CA THR A 178 3.39 -17.23 2.42
C THR A 178 4.14 -18.00 3.51
N SER A 179 3.70 -17.94 4.77
CA SER A 179 4.14 -18.78 5.90
C SER A 179 3.57 -18.24 7.22
N ASN A 180 3.76 -19.01 8.30
CA ASN A 180 3.54 -18.61 9.71
C ASN A 180 4.15 -17.26 10.18
N SER A 181 4.67 -16.38 9.31
CA SER A 181 5.32 -15.11 9.66
C SER A 181 4.65 -13.83 9.11
N GLU A 182 3.78 -13.91 8.10
CA GLU A 182 3.19 -12.72 7.45
C GLU A 182 1.75 -12.95 7.01
N TRP A 183 0.94 -11.89 6.95
CA TRP A 183 -0.40 -11.93 6.35
C TRP A 183 -0.72 -10.62 5.62
N THR A 184 -1.51 -10.71 4.54
CA THR A 184 -1.88 -9.56 3.70
C THR A 184 -3.38 -9.54 3.46
N VAL A 185 -4.00 -8.36 3.49
CA VAL A 185 -5.42 -8.19 3.14
C VAL A 185 -5.63 -7.00 2.23
N LEU A 186 -6.53 -7.14 1.26
CA LEU A 186 -6.98 -6.04 0.41
C LEU A 186 -8.42 -5.65 0.76
N TYR A 187 -8.63 -4.38 1.07
CA TYR A 187 -9.96 -3.77 1.17
C TYR A 187 -10.24 -2.96 -0.10
N THR A 188 -11.45 -3.11 -0.63
CA THR A 188 -11.89 -2.45 -1.86
C THR A 188 -13.18 -1.67 -1.61
N LYS A 189 -13.33 -0.52 -2.26
CA LYS A 189 -14.56 0.27 -2.26
C LYS A 189 -14.80 0.92 -3.60
N ARG A 190 -15.98 0.70 -4.18
CA ARG A 190 -16.44 1.43 -5.37
C ARG A 190 -17.00 2.80 -4.96
N VAL A 191 -16.58 3.84 -5.66
CA VAL A 191 -17.07 5.22 -5.52
C VAL A 191 -17.61 5.73 -6.85
N ILE A 192 -18.14 6.96 -6.89
CA ILE A 192 -18.81 7.51 -8.09
C ILE A 192 -17.87 7.53 -9.29
N ILE A 193 -16.61 7.89 -9.07
CA ILE A 193 -15.64 8.10 -10.15
C ILE A 193 -14.69 6.92 -10.39
N GLY A 194 -14.68 5.89 -9.54
CA GLY A 194 -13.67 4.83 -9.64
C GLY A 194 -13.68 3.85 -8.47
N THR A 195 -12.55 3.19 -8.25
CA THR A 195 -12.39 2.18 -7.19
C THR A 195 -11.20 2.54 -6.31
N GLN A 196 -11.40 2.50 -5.00
CA GLN A 196 -10.39 2.74 -3.97
C GLN A 196 -9.94 1.42 -3.37
N TYR A 197 -8.65 1.33 -3.06
CA TYR A 197 -7.99 0.13 -2.55
C TYR A 197 -7.15 0.48 -1.32
N ILE A 198 -7.22 -0.36 -0.30
CA ILE A 198 -6.35 -0.31 0.88
C ILE A 198 -5.77 -1.70 1.08
N LYS A 199 -4.47 -1.83 0.86
CA LYS A 199 -3.75 -3.09 1.03
C LYS A 199 -2.92 -3.02 2.30
N ILE A 200 -3.12 -3.98 3.19
CA ILE A 200 -2.39 -4.07 4.45
C ILE A 200 -1.46 -5.26 4.39
N TYR A 201 -0.19 -5.02 4.71
CA TYR A 201 0.81 -6.06 4.92
C TYR A 201 1.17 -6.07 6.39
N CYS A 202 1.11 -7.25 7.01
CA CYS A 202 1.46 -7.43 8.40
C CYS A 202 2.48 -8.54 8.55
N GLY A 203 3.48 -8.34 9.39
CA GLY A 203 4.53 -9.32 9.65
C GLY A 203 5.08 -9.19 11.06
N LYS A 204 5.86 -10.18 11.48
CA LYS A 204 6.62 -10.09 12.74
C LYS A 204 7.91 -9.31 12.51
N ASP A 205 8.09 -8.20 13.22
CA ASP A 205 9.35 -7.46 13.23
C ASP A 205 10.33 -8.17 14.18
N LYS A 206 11.41 -8.74 13.62
CA LYS A 206 12.39 -9.50 14.39
C LYS A 206 13.38 -8.61 15.14
N VAL A 207 13.54 -7.35 14.73
CA VAL A 207 14.51 -6.41 15.30
C VAL A 207 13.86 -5.68 16.47
N ARG A 208 12.68 -5.12 16.25
CA ARG A 208 11.93 -4.33 17.24
C ARG A 208 11.05 -5.20 18.15
N ASN A 209 10.92 -6.50 17.85
CA ASN A 209 10.16 -7.48 18.62
C ASN A 209 8.64 -7.17 18.73
N GLY A 210 8.09 -6.53 17.70
CA GLY A 210 6.65 -6.23 17.55
C GLY A 210 6.05 -6.79 16.26
N PHE A 211 4.90 -6.25 15.85
CA PHE A 211 4.26 -6.55 14.56
C PHE A 211 4.32 -5.35 13.63
N TYR A 212 5.06 -5.47 12.54
CA TYR A 212 5.07 -4.47 11.49
C TYR A 212 3.74 -4.49 10.72
N VAL A 213 3.19 -3.31 10.45
CA VAL A 213 1.99 -3.08 9.66
C VAL A 213 2.23 -1.98 8.63
N SER A 214 2.27 -2.35 7.36
CA SER A 214 2.33 -1.43 6.23
C SER A 214 0.95 -1.25 5.63
N ILE A 215 0.52 0.00 5.44
CA ILE A 215 -0.79 0.32 4.85
C ILE A 215 -0.55 1.03 3.52
N TRP A 216 -0.85 0.36 2.42
CA TRP A 216 -0.78 0.92 1.07
C TRP A 216 -2.15 1.35 0.61
N VAL A 217 -2.24 2.54 0.04
CA VAL A 217 -3.47 3.08 -0.52
C VAL A 217 -3.31 3.30 -2.01
N SER A 218 -4.34 2.96 -2.78
CA SER A 218 -4.45 3.39 -4.18
C SER A 218 -5.88 3.63 -4.64
N MET A 219 -6.00 4.22 -5.83
CA MET A 219 -7.27 4.44 -6.50
C MET A 219 -7.11 4.33 -8.00
N GLU A 220 -8.10 3.73 -8.66
CA GLU A 220 -8.20 3.63 -10.12
C GLU A 220 -9.41 4.42 -10.63
N VAL A 221 -9.22 5.17 -11.73
CA VAL A 221 -10.27 5.97 -12.38
C VAL A 221 -10.13 5.86 -13.90
N ASP A 222 -11.08 5.17 -14.53
CA ASP A 222 -11.01 4.79 -15.94
C ASP A 222 -10.85 5.98 -16.91
N PHE A 223 -11.61 7.06 -16.72
CA PHE A 223 -11.56 8.20 -17.64
C PHE A 223 -10.27 9.03 -17.47
N LEU A 224 -9.70 9.07 -16.27
CA LEU A 224 -8.40 9.71 -16.03
C LEU A 224 -7.29 8.87 -16.67
N ASN A 225 -7.33 7.56 -16.48
CA ASN A 225 -6.41 6.61 -17.11
C ASN A 225 -6.49 6.66 -18.65
N HIS A 226 -7.69 6.85 -19.22
CA HIS A 226 -7.86 7.03 -20.67
C HIS A 226 -7.13 8.26 -21.20
N ILE A 227 -7.14 9.38 -20.47
CA ILE A 227 -6.40 10.59 -20.86
C ILE A 227 -4.90 10.36 -20.67
N TYR A 228 -4.49 9.87 -19.49
CA TYR A 228 -3.09 9.64 -19.14
C TYR A 228 -2.38 8.74 -20.16
N ASN A 229 -3.03 7.64 -20.56
CA ASN A 229 -2.43 6.63 -21.42
C ASN A 229 -2.24 7.06 -22.88
N LYS A 230 -2.76 8.24 -23.29
CA LYS A 230 -2.45 8.84 -24.61
C LYS A 230 -1.03 9.42 -24.68
N PHE A 231 -0.36 9.55 -23.54
CA PHE A 231 0.97 10.13 -23.44
C PHE A 231 1.97 9.08 -22.96
N ASP A 232 3.21 9.24 -23.38
CA ASP A 232 4.30 8.33 -23.07
C ASP A 232 4.99 8.74 -21.76
N PHE A 233 4.19 8.93 -20.71
CA PHE A 233 4.69 9.11 -19.35
C PHE A 233 5.24 7.80 -18.82
N GLU A 234 6.07 7.88 -17.77
CA GLU A 234 6.54 6.69 -17.06
C GLU A 234 5.33 5.93 -16.49
N LYS A 235 5.29 4.63 -16.79
CA LYS A 235 4.20 3.73 -16.39
C LYS A 235 4.78 2.61 -15.56
N THR A 236 4.25 2.44 -14.36
CA THR A 236 4.59 1.28 -13.52
C THR A 236 3.88 0.04 -14.06
N ARG A 237 4.57 -1.09 -13.99
CA ARG A 237 4.02 -2.39 -14.39
C ARG A 237 4.17 -3.37 -13.25
N TYR A 238 3.15 -4.20 -13.07
CA TYR A 238 3.24 -5.37 -12.20
C TYR A 238 4.27 -6.38 -12.77
N PRO A 239 4.75 -7.34 -11.96
CA PRO A 239 5.70 -8.37 -12.42
C PRO A 239 5.20 -9.20 -13.60
N ASP A 240 3.88 -9.29 -13.79
CA ASP A 240 3.23 -9.94 -14.93
C ASP A 240 3.17 -9.04 -16.18
N GLY A 241 3.72 -7.83 -16.11
CA GLY A 241 3.77 -6.79 -17.14
C GLY A 241 2.50 -5.91 -17.24
N THR A 242 1.46 -6.17 -16.44
CA THR A 242 0.24 -5.35 -16.48
C THR A 242 0.56 -3.91 -16.10
N LEU A 243 0.06 -2.96 -16.90
CA LEU A 243 0.07 -1.55 -16.51
C LEU A 243 -0.69 -1.35 -15.20
N GLU A 244 -0.01 -0.72 -14.26
CA GLU A 244 -0.56 -0.27 -12.99
C GLU A 244 -1.25 1.09 -13.22
N ASN A 245 -2.58 1.08 -13.14
CA ASN A 245 -3.43 2.21 -13.56
C ASN A 245 -3.94 3.01 -12.35
N HIS A 246 -3.11 3.12 -11.32
CA HIS A 246 -3.44 3.88 -10.11
C HIS A 246 -3.18 5.36 -10.32
N ILE A 247 -4.18 6.20 -10.02
CA ILE A 247 -4.06 7.67 -10.09
C ILE A 247 -3.24 8.24 -8.93
N PHE A 248 -3.17 7.49 -7.82
CA PHE A 248 -2.22 7.62 -6.73
C PHE A 248 -1.99 6.22 -6.14
N TYR A 249 -0.77 5.95 -5.69
CA TYR A 249 -0.41 4.72 -4.98
C TYR A 249 0.75 5.04 -4.04
N GLY A 250 0.71 4.55 -2.80
CA GLY A 250 1.79 4.74 -1.85
C GLY A 250 1.54 4.12 -0.49
N GLU A 251 2.61 3.93 0.27
CA GLU A 251 2.57 3.56 1.68
C GLU A 251 2.16 4.77 2.53
N LEU A 252 1.23 4.58 3.46
CA LEU A 252 0.55 5.66 4.17
C LEU A 252 1.47 6.38 5.15
N ILE A 253 2.13 5.65 6.05
CA ILE A 253 2.74 6.24 7.25
C ILE A 253 4.01 6.98 6.89
N VAL A 254 4.98 6.27 6.31
CA VAL A 254 6.32 6.78 6.02
C VAL A 254 6.31 7.62 4.74
N SER A 255 5.58 7.18 3.71
CA SER A 255 5.68 7.84 2.39
C SER A 255 4.71 9.00 2.22
N ILE A 256 3.42 8.78 2.51
CA ILE A 256 2.37 9.78 2.27
C ILE A 256 2.29 10.80 3.39
N LEU A 257 2.22 10.35 4.64
CA LEU A 257 2.08 11.22 5.80
C LEU A 257 3.43 11.69 6.35
N ASN A 258 4.54 11.10 5.91
CA ASN A 258 5.89 11.41 6.39
C ASN A 258 5.99 11.34 7.93
N ILE A 259 5.33 10.33 8.50
CA ILE A 259 5.37 9.97 9.92
C ILE A 259 6.50 8.95 10.12
N ASP A 260 7.14 8.99 11.28
CA ASP A 260 8.23 8.07 11.63
C ASP A 260 7.82 6.60 11.44
N ASP A 261 8.76 5.78 10.93
CA ASP A 261 8.58 4.35 10.70
C ASP A 261 8.37 3.58 12.01
N ASP A 262 8.68 4.17 13.16
CA ASP A 262 8.34 3.58 14.45
C ASP A 262 6.83 3.53 14.73
N ASN A 263 6.03 4.31 13.99
CA ASN A 263 4.56 4.19 14.00
C ASN A 263 4.03 3.06 13.12
N THR A 264 4.89 2.34 12.39
CA THR A 264 4.48 1.17 11.59
C THR A 264 4.53 -0.13 12.40
N VAL A 265 5.12 -0.13 13.60
CA VAL A 265 5.20 -1.33 14.46
C VAL A 265 4.24 -1.25 15.64
N ILE A 266 3.54 -2.36 15.85
CA ILE A 266 2.60 -2.56 16.93
C ILE A 266 3.24 -3.49 17.97
N TYR A 267 3.50 -2.94 19.14
CA TYR A 267 4.10 -3.62 20.29
C TYR A 267 3.06 -4.05 21.32
N ASP A 268 1.93 -3.35 21.32
CA ASP A 268 0.86 -3.47 22.29
C ASP A 268 -0.46 -2.99 21.67
N GLN A 269 -1.53 -2.99 22.46
CA GLN A 269 -2.83 -2.52 21.95
C GLN A 269 -2.90 -0.99 21.83
N ILE A 270 -2.00 -0.20 22.43
CA ILE A 270 -2.02 1.26 22.32
C ILE A 270 -1.38 1.72 21.02
N SER A 271 -0.24 1.17 20.66
CA SER A 271 0.36 1.30 19.32
C SER A 271 -0.61 0.84 18.22
N ALA A 272 -1.40 -0.22 18.46
CA ALA A 272 -2.46 -0.63 17.54
C ALA A 272 -3.57 0.43 17.40
N LEU A 273 -4.02 1.02 18.52
CA LEU A 273 -5.03 2.09 18.53
C LEU A 273 -4.50 3.37 17.89
N ARG A 274 -3.23 3.72 18.10
CA ARG A 274 -2.55 4.84 17.45
C ARG A 274 -2.60 4.69 15.93
N LEU A 275 -2.23 3.51 15.41
CA LEU A 275 -2.30 3.23 13.97
C LEU A 275 -3.75 3.36 13.43
N ILE A 276 -4.72 2.76 14.12
CA ILE A 276 -6.15 2.87 13.76
C ILE A 276 -6.59 4.34 13.74
N ASN A 277 -6.17 5.14 14.71
CA ASN A 277 -6.51 6.56 14.76
C ASN A 277 -5.85 7.37 13.64
N ILE A 278 -4.60 7.07 13.27
CA ILE A 278 -3.93 7.68 12.12
C ILE A 278 -4.73 7.39 10.85
N VAL A 279 -5.08 6.11 10.61
CA VAL A 279 -5.91 5.73 9.46
C VAL A 279 -7.23 6.49 9.47
N ASN A 280 -7.92 6.52 10.60
CA ASN A 280 -9.24 7.13 10.73
C ASN A 280 -9.23 8.66 10.60
N SER A 281 -8.20 9.34 11.09
CA SER A 281 -8.11 10.81 11.13
C SER A 281 -7.36 11.42 9.95
N LYS A 282 -6.45 10.68 9.31
CA LYS A 282 -5.62 11.15 8.21
C LYS A 282 -6.01 10.54 6.86
N LEU A 283 -6.11 9.21 6.77
CA LEU A 283 -6.40 8.54 5.50
C LEU A 283 -7.88 8.61 5.12
N MET A 284 -8.79 8.25 6.04
CA MET A 284 -10.22 8.17 5.71
C MET A 284 -10.81 9.48 5.18
N PRO A 285 -10.50 10.67 5.74
CA PRO A 285 -11.01 11.93 5.18
C PRO A 285 -10.61 12.15 3.72
N ILE A 286 -9.37 11.83 3.35
CA ILE A 286 -8.86 11.94 1.98
C ILE A 286 -9.68 11.04 1.04
N LEU A 287 -9.85 9.77 1.41
CA LEU A 287 -10.61 8.81 0.59
C LEU A 287 -12.10 9.16 0.50
N GLN A 288 -12.68 9.73 1.56
CA GLN A 288 -14.08 10.17 1.53
C GLN A 288 -14.29 11.32 0.54
N ILE A 289 -13.45 12.36 0.56
CA ILE A 289 -13.59 13.47 -0.41
C ILE A 289 -13.26 13.01 -1.83
N ALA A 290 -12.27 12.12 -1.99
CA ALA A 290 -11.88 11.53 -3.28
C ALA A 290 -12.94 10.57 -3.88
N SER A 291 -14.15 10.51 -3.32
CA SER A 291 -15.28 9.78 -3.91
C SER A 291 -15.91 10.49 -5.11
N THR A 292 -15.68 11.80 -5.26
CA THR A 292 -16.16 12.64 -6.36
C THR A 292 -14.98 13.30 -7.07
N LEU A 293 -15.18 13.75 -8.31
CA LEU A 293 -14.09 14.40 -9.06
C LEU A 293 -13.66 15.73 -8.42
N LYS A 294 -14.60 16.53 -7.91
CA LYS A 294 -14.30 17.78 -7.20
C LYS A 294 -13.55 17.52 -5.90
N GLY A 295 -13.94 16.51 -5.13
CA GLY A 295 -13.23 16.18 -3.89
C GLY A 295 -11.87 15.50 -4.15
N LEU A 296 -11.71 14.80 -5.28
CA LEU A 296 -10.40 14.32 -5.73
C LEU A 296 -9.48 15.50 -6.13
N ASP A 297 -10.00 16.51 -6.83
CA ASP A 297 -9.25 17.76 -7.09
C ASP A 297 -8.82 18.42 -5.79
N GLU A 298 -9.72 18.49 -4.82
CA GLU A 298 -9.44 19.04 -3.50
C GLU A 298 -8.32 18.26 -2.78
N ALA A 299 -8.33 16.93 -2.83
CA ALA A 299 -7.26 16.11 -2.25
C ALA A 299 -5.91 16.30 -2.96
N LEU A 300 -5.91 16.44 -4.29
CA LEU A 300 -4.70 16.46 -5.12
C LEU A 300 -4.11 17.86 -5.35
N ASN A 301 -4.90 18.91 -5.20
CA ASN A 301 -4.53 20.27 -5.62
C ASN A 301 -4.80 21.37 -4.59
N SER A 302 -5.44 21.07 -3.44
CA SER A 302 -5.71 22.07 -2.39
C SER A 302 -4.81 21.90 -1.15
N GLU A 303 -4.82 22.91 -0.26
CA GLU A 303 -4.10 22.90 1.01
C GLU A 303 -4.78 22.08 2.11
N LYS A 304 -5.92 21.42 1.85
CA LYS A 304 -6.64 20.66 2.89
C LYS A 304 -5.91 19.40 3.35
N HIS A 305 -5.10 18.79 2.47
CA HIS A 305 -4.30 17.60 2.76
C HIS A 305 -2.87 17.79 2.20
N PRO A 306 -2.06 18.66 2.82
CA PRO A 306 -0.80 19.11 2.24
C PRO A 306 0.22 17.98 2.08
N GLU A 307 0.28 17.01 3.01
CA GLU A 307 1.19 15.86 2.95
C GLU A 307 0.84 14.95 1.76
N PHE A 308 -0.44 14.61 1.61
CA PHE A 308 -0.93 13.80 0.49
C PHE A 308 -0.75 14.50 -0.85
N ARG A 309 -1.10 15.79 -0.94
CA ARG A 309 -0.84 16.61 -2.13
C ARG A 309 0.64 16.61 -2.49
N PHE A 310 1.49 16.89 -1.51
CA PHE A 310 2.93 16.96 -1.70
C PHE A 310 3.47 15.63 -2.23
N TYR A 311 3.04 14.51 -1.64
CA TYR A 311 3.41 13.17 -2.08
C TYR A 311 3.09 12.95 -3.56
N VAL A 312 1.83 13.15 -3.98
CA VAL A 312 1.40 12.88 -5.36
C VAL A 312 2.05 13.85 -6.36
N GLN A 313 2.09 15.16 -6.06
CA GLN A 313 2.67 16.17 -6.95
C GLN A 313 4.20 16.05 -7.10
N ASN A 314 4.87 15.35 -6.18
CA ASN A 314 6.29 15.03 -6.27
C ASN A 314 6.57 13.61 -6.78
N SER A 315 5.56 12.92 -7.31
CA SER A 315 5.69 11.59 -7.91
C SER A 315 5.56 11.64 -9.45
N PRO A 316 5.86 10.53 -10.16
CA PRO A 316 5.52 10.38 -11.58
C PRO A 316 4.02 10.50 -11.88
N LEU A 317 3.14 10.40 -10.87
CA LEU A 317 1.68 10.45 -11.00
C LEU A 317 1.12 11.88 -11.07
N LYS A 318 1.97 12.91 -10.98
CA LYS A 318 1.55 14.32 -11.08
C LYS A 318 0.75 14.73 -12.33
N PRO A 319 0.81 14.06 -13.50
CA PRO A 319 -0.10 14.41 -14.59
C PRO A 319 -1.56 14.27 -14.18
N TYR A 320 -1.92 13.30 -13.32
CA TYR A 320 -3.29 13.14 -12.83
C TYR A 320 -3.79 14.38 -12.08
N CYS A 321 -2.93 15.08 -11.32
CA CYS A 321 -3.26 16.35 -10.67
C CYS A 321 -3.78 17.38 -11.70
N LEU A 322 -3.13 17.46 -12.86
CA LEU A 322 -3.50 18.41 -13.90
C LEU A 322 -4.72 17.98 -14.71
N ILE A 323 -4.89 16.68 -14.98
CA ILE A 323 -6.10 16.13 -15.64
C ILE A 323 -7.34 16.46 -14.79
N VAL A 324 -7.27 16.17 -13.49
CA VAL A 324 -8.37 16.42 -12.55
C VAL A 324 -8.68 17.92 -12.47
N ALA A 325 -7.65 18.76 -12.32
CA ALA A 325 -7.80 20.22 -12.32
C ALA A 325 -8.48 20.75 -13.59
N ARG A 326 -8.17 20.16 -14.77
CA ARG A 326 -8.84 20.53 -16.01
C ARG A 326 -10.32 20.17 -15.97
N LEU A 327 -10.65 18.92 -15.63
CA LEU A 327 -12.01 18.40 -15.70
C LEU A 327 -12.97 19.05 -14.68
N VAL A 328 -12.46 19.65 -13.60
CA VAL A 328 -13.28 20.39 -12.62
C VAL A 328 -13.31 21.90 -12.84
N ASN A 329 -12.72 22.40 -13.93
CA ASN A 329 -12.51 23.83 -14.17
C ASN A 329 -11.81 24.54 -12.99
N ASN A 330 -10.75 23.92 -12.43
CA ASN A 330 -10.00 24.50 -11.32
C ASN A 330 -9.34 25.82 -11.77
N PRO A 331 -9.57 26.95 -11.07
CA PRO A 331 -9.03 28.25 -11.45
C PRO A 331 -7.48 28.28 -11.46
N ASN A 332 -6.84 27.41 -10.67
CA ASN A 332 -5.39 27.31 -10.58
C ASN A 332 -4.78 26.42 -11.66
N PHE A 333 -5.55 25.91 -12.64
CA PHE A 333 -5.06 25.03 -13.69
C PHE A 333 -3.80 25.56 -14.39
N ASN A 334 -3.80 26.84 -14.78
CA ASN A 334 -2.64 27.44 -15.47
C ASN A 334 -1.41 27.53 -14.56
N GLN A 335 -1.61 27.81 -13.26
CA GLN A 335 -0.52 27.84 -12.29
C GLN A 335 0.05 26.43 -12.07
N LEU A 336 -0.82 25.43 -11.86
CA LEU A 336 -0.44 24.03 -11.71
C LEU A 336 0.36 23.52 -12.92
N ALA A 337 -0.06 23.86 -14.14
CA ALA A 337 0.64 23.49 -15.37
C ALA A 337 2.09 24.02 -15.44
N LEU A 338 2.35 25.17 -14.78
CA LEU A 338 3.68 25.79 -14.71
C LEU A 338 4.53 25.26 -13.54
N GLU A 339 3.91 24.87 -12.43
CA GLU A 339 4.62 24.50 -11.19
C GLU A 339 4.96 23.00 -11.09
N LEU A 340 4.02 22.12 -11.43
CA LEU A 340 4.22 20.66 -11.39
C LEU A 340 5.49 20.16 -12.13
N PRO A 341 5.87 20.70 -13.32
CA PRO A 341 7.08 20.30 -14.02
C PRO A 341 8.37 20.95 -13.48
N LYS A 342 8.34 21.72 -12.38
CA LYS A 342 9.55 22.28 -11.75
C LYS A 342 10.12 21.40 -10.62
N ASN A 343 9.35 20.44 -10.12
CA ASN A 343 9.75 19.61 -8.98
C ASN A 343 10.89 18.62 -9.32
N LYS A 344 11.73 18.30 -8.34
CA LYS A 344 13.01 17.58 -8.54
C LYS A 344 12.92 16.18 -9.17
N ARG A 345 11.78 15.47 -9.03
CA ARG A 345 11.58 14.11 -9.56
C ARG A 345 11.00 14.08 -10.98
N ASN A 346 11.44 14.96 -11.88
CA ASN A 346 10.97 14.96 -13.27
C ASN A 346 11.88 14.14 -14.19
N THR A 347 11.30 13.08 -14.75
CA THR A 347 11.97 12.24 -15.75
C THR A 347 12.06 12.95 -17.11
N GLU A 348 12.96 12.47 -17.97
CA GLU A 348 13.15 12.97 -19.33
C GLU A 348 11.85 12.88 -20.16
N ALA A 349 11.15 11.74 -20.04
CA ALA A 349 9.85 11.49 -20.68
C ALA A 349 8.79 12.52 -20.25
N MET A 350 8.76 12.88 -18.97
CA MET A 350 7.86 13.92 -18.45
C MET A 350 8.17 15.27 -19.10
N LYS A 351 9.44 15.69 -19.16
CA LYS A 351 9.84 16.98 -19.77
C LYS A 351 9.45 17.07 -21.24
N LEU A 352 9.63 15.98 -21.99
CA LEU A 352 9.33 15.92 -23.43
C LEU A 352 7.80 15.93 -23.70
N CYS A 353 7.03 15.16 -22.92
CA CYS A 353 5.59 15.02 -23.14
C CYS A 353 4.76 16.16 -22.54
N TRP A 354 5.26 16.82 -21.48
CA TRP A 354 4.47 17.79 -20.71
C TRP A 354 3.89 18.94 -21.56
N PRO A 355 4.62 19.60 -22.48
CA PRO A 355 4.05 20.67 -23.30
C PRO A 355 2.85 20.21 -24.15
N LYS A 356 3.00 19.08 -24.86
CA LYS A 356 1.95 18.48 -25.68
C LYS A 356 0.74 18.04 -24.84
N PHE A 357 1.01 17.54 -23.65
CA PHE A 357 -0.03 17.16 -22.69
C PHE A 357 -0.84 18.36 -22.21
N VAL A 358 -0.19 19.47 -21.85
CA VAL A 358 -0.88 20.70 -21.42
C VAL A 358 -1.73 21.28 -22.55
N GLU A 359 -1.19 21.31 -23.78
CA GLU A 359 -1.91 21.74 -24.98
C GLU A 359 -3.15 20.88 -25.23
N TYR A 360 -3.01 19.55 -25.21
CA TYR A 360 -4.12 18.62 -25.34
C TYR A 360 -5.22 18.84 -24.30
N LEU A 361 -4.85 19.03 -23.03
CA LEU A 361 -5.83 19.32 -21.98
C LEU A 361 -6.59 20.63 -22.23
N LYS A 362 -5.94 21.65 -22.81
CA LYS A 362 -6.56 22.94 -23.10
C LYS A 362 -7.48 22.88 -24.32
N GLU A 363 -7.02 22.24 -25.39
CA GLU A 363 -7.65 22.31 -26.71
C GLU A 363 -8.61 21.16 -26.98
N ASN A 364 -8.33 19.96 -26.46
CA ASN A 364 -9.08 18.75 -26.77
C ASN A 364 -9.96 18.25 -25.63
N ILE A 365 -9.75 18.73 -24.40
CA ILE A 365 -10.62 18.39 -23.27
C ILE A 365 -11.53 19.57 -22.95
N ASN A 366 -12.82 19.41 -23.24
CA ASN A 366 -13.90 20.29 -22.80
C ASN A 366 -14.62 19.67 -21.60
N PRO A 367 -14.46 20.21 -20.37
CA PRO A 367 -15.08 19.65 -19.17
C PRO A 367 -16.61 19.50 -19.24
N ASP A 368 -17.29 20.40 -19.96
CA ASP A 368 -18.76 20.42 -20.04
C ASP A 368 -19.32 19.28 -20.91
N SER A 369 -18.57 18.85 -21.93
CA SER A 369 -18.98 17.77 -22.85
C SER A 369 -18.26 16.44 -22.61
N PHE A 370 -17.12 16.46 -21.90
CA PHE A 370 -16.21 15.32 -21.76
C PHE A 370 -16.91 14.05 -21.27
N PHE A 371 -17.70 14.11 -20.18
CA PHE A 371 -18.32 12.90 -19.62
C PHE A 371 -19.33 12.26 -20.56
N LYS A 372 -20.05 13.07 -21.35
CA LYS A 372 -20.97 12.57 -22.37
C LYS A 372 -20.21 11.91 -23.52
N GLU A 373 -19.14 12.54 -23.97
CA GLU A 373 -18.27 12.00 -25.03
C GLU A 373 -17.61 10.69 -24.58
N PHE A 374 -17.07 10.65 -23.37
CA PHE A 374 -16.44 9.47 -22.80
C PHE A 374 -17.44 8.32 -22.61
N ALA A 375 -18.65 8.60 -22.14
CA ALA A 375 -19.70 7.58 -22.04
C ALA A 375 -20.08 7.01 -23.42
N ASN A 376 -20.19 7.85 -24.45
CA ASN A 376 -20.44 7.41 -25.82
C ASN A 376 -19.30 6.56 -26.38
N LEU A 377 -18.04 6.92 -26.08
CA LEU A 377 -16.87 6.11 -26.45
C LEU A 377 -16.94 4.73 -25.81
N LYS A 378 -17.25 4.66 -24.51
CA LYS A 378 -17.39 3.38 -23.79
C LYS A 378 -18.54 2.52 -24.32
N LEU A 379 -19.64 3.13 -24.70
CA LEU A 379 -20.76 2.42 -25.34
C LEU A 379 -20.34 1.82 -26.69
N LYS A 380 -19.66 2.60 -27.54
CA LYS A 380 -19.15 2.12 -28.83
C LYS A 380 -18.11 1.00 -28.67
N GLU A 381 -17.22 1.12 -27.68
CA GLU A 381 -16.25 0.07 -27.35
C GLU A 381 -16.97 -1.23 -26.96
N LYS A 382 -18.01 -1.13 -26.14
CA LYS A 382 -18.83 -2.29 -25.75
C LYS A 382 -19.59 -2.88 -26.92
N GLU A 383 -20.26 -2.07 -27.74
CA GLU A 383 -20.99 -2.54 -28.93
C GLU A 383 -20.07 -3.27 -29.91
N LYS A 384 -18.85 -2.74 -30.12
CA LYS A 384 -17.85 -3.37 -30.96
C LYS A 384 -17.41 -4.73 -30.40
N GLU A 385 -17.28 -4.84 -29.08
CA GLU A 385 -16.94 -6.09 -28.43
C GLU A 385 -18.09 -7.09 -28.48
N ASP A 386 -19.32 -6.67 -28.24
CA ASP A 386 -20.52 -7.51 -28.34
C ASP A 386 -20.70 -8.03 -29.78
N LEU A 387 -20.46 -7.19 -30.79
CA LEU A 387 -20.44 -7.60 -32.20
C LEU A 387 -19.34 -8.62 -32.49
N ARG A 388 -18.14 -8.43 -31.92
CA ARG A 388 -17.04 -9.38 -32.03
C ARG A 388 -17.41 -10.73 -31.43
N LEU A 389 -17.94 -10.74 -30.20
CA LEU A 389 -18.37 -11.97 -29.51
C LEU A 389 -19.47 -12.68 -30.31
N LYS A 390 -20.44 -11.94 -30.84
CA LYS A 390 -21.51 -12.49 -31.68
C LYS A 390 -20.95 -13.12 -32.96
N SER A 391 -20.01 -12.46 -33.64
CA SER A 391 -19.38 -13.01 -34.85
C SER A 391 -18.62 -14.31 -34.58
N ILE A 392 -17.98 -14.42 -33.41
CA ILE A 392 -17.29 -15.64 -32.97
C ILE A 392 -18.30 -16.75 -32.68
N GLN A 393 -19.39 -16.42 -31.99
CA GLN A 393 -20.45 -17.38 -31.68
C GLN A 393 -21.08 -17.96 -32.96
N GLU A 394 -21.40 -17.09 -33.94
CA GLU A 394 -21.98 -17.49 -35.22
C GLU A 394 -21.01 -18.32 -36.07
N TYR A 395 -19.73 -17.94 -36.11
CA TYR A 395 -18.73 -18.64 -36.92
C TYR A 395 -18.38 -20.03 -36.37
N PHE A 396 -18.36 -20.20 -35.05
CA PHE A 396 -17.97 -21.46 -34.40
C PHE A 396 -19.14 -22.28 -33.86
N ASN A 397 -20.40 -21.84 -34.05
CA ASN A 397 -21.61 -22.49 -33.56
C ASN A 397 -21.57 -22.82 -32.04
N THR A 398 -21.04 -21.91 -31.23
CA THR A 398 -20.87 -22.18 -29.79
C THR A 398 -22.14 -21.95 -29.02
N THR A 399 -22.42 -22.84 -28.07
CA THR A 399 -23.65 -22.83 -27.27
C THR A 399 -23.41 -22.59 -25.79
N THR A 400 -22.16 -22.69 -25.32
CA THR A 400 -21.81 -22.45 -23.91
C THR A 400 -21.02 -21.14 -23.72
N PRO A 401 -21.26 -20.38 -22.62
CA PRO A 401 -20.46 -19.21 -22.28
C PRO A 401 -18.97 -19.52 -22.10
N GLU A 402 -18.61 -20.69 -21.55
CA GLU A 402 -17.20 -21.08 -21.36
C GLU A 402 -16.46 -21.29 -22.70
N GLU A 403 -17.09 -21.93 -23.69
CA GLU A 403 -16.53 -22.08 -25.04
C GLU A 403 -16.40 -20.73 -25.74
N LEU A 404 -17.43 -19.87 -25.63
CA LEU A 404 -17.40 -18.54 -26.18
C LEU A 404 -16.29 -17.70 -25.54
N MET A 405 -16.08 -17.78 -24.23
CA MET A 405 -14.99 -17.08 -23.53
C MET A 405 -13.61 -17.60 -23.95
N SER A 406 -13.46 -18.90 -24.16
CA SER A 406 -12.26 -19.52 -24.72
C SER A 406 -11.99 -19.05 -26.16
N LEU A 407 -13.01 -18.97 -27.00
CA LEU A 407 -12.90 -18.49 -28.39
C LEU A 407 -12.76 -16.96 -28.50
N ALA A 408 -13.38 -16.20 -27.60
CA ALA A 408 -13.24 -14.76 -27.47
C ALA A 408 -11.82 -14.35 -27.11
N SER A 409 -11.08 -15.24 -26.46
CA SER A 409 -9.65 -15.08 -26.19
C SER A 409 -8.76 -15.42 -27.40
N GLN A 410 -9.29 -15.54 -28.63
CA GLN A 410 -8.50 -15.89 -29.82
C GLN A 410 -8.13 -14.67 -30.68
N TRP A 411 -6.95 -14.72 -31.29
CA TRP A 411 -6.48 -13.76 -32.28
C TRP A 411 -5.94 -14.49 -33.49
N GLN A 412 -6.36 -14.09 -34.68
CA GLN A 412 -5.85 -14.64 -35.93
C GLN A 412 -4.71 -13.77 -36.46
N ASP A 413 -3.58 -14.40 -36.77
CA ASP A 413 -2.46 -13.76 -37.43
C ASP A 413 -2.78 -13.51 -38.91
N PRO A 414 -2.88 -12.24 -39.35
CA PRO A 414 -3.16 -11.93 -40.75
C PRO A 414 -2.02 -12.34 -41.70
N ASN A 415 -0.80 -12.55 -41.20
CA ASN A 415 0.36 -12.89 -42.02
C ASN A 415 0.53 -14.40 -42.19
N THR A 416 0.28 -15.18 -41.14
CA THR A 416 0.51 -16.64 -41.16
C THR A 416 -0.77 -17.47 -41.15
N GLY A 417 -1.92 -16.84 -40.89
CA GLY A 417 -3.21 -17.53 -40.73
C GLY A 417 -3.34 -18.31 -39.42
N LEU A 418 -2.28 -18.38 -38.59
CA LEU A 418 -2.30 -19.05 -37.30
C LEU A 418 -3.27 -18.35 -36.35
N ILE A 419 -3.97 -19.15 -35.53
CA ILE A 419 -4.88 -18.63 -34.51
C ILE A 419 -4.24 -18.83 -33.14
N TRP A 420 -4.05 -17.74 -32.42
CA TRP A 420 -3.40 -17.67 -31.12
C TRP A 420 -4.40 -17.43 -30.01
N GLN A 421 -4.08 -17.86 -28.79
CA GLN A 421 -4.67 -17.26 -27.61
C GLN A 421 -4.15 -15.82 -27.42
N GLN A 422 -5.01 -14.93 -26.95
CA GLN A 422 -4.70 -13.52 -26.65
C GLN A 422 -4.03 -13.36 -25.28
N CYS A 423 -4.12 -14.38 -24.43
CA CYS A 423 -3.49 -14.40 -23.11
C CYS A 423 -3.04 -15.81 -22.72
N CYS A 424 -2.10 -15.90 -21.78
CA CYS A 424 -1.64 -17.20 -21.28
C CYS A 424 -2.70 -17.89 -20.42
N ILE A 425 -2.61 -19.22 -20.31
CA ILE A 425 -3.46 -19.99 -19.39
C ILE A 425 -3.30 -19.47 -17.95
N GLY A 426 -4.42 -19.21 -17.28
CA GLY A 426 -4.48 -18.54 -15.97
C GLY A 426 -4.97 -17.09 -16.06
N GLN A 427 -4.98 -16.52 -17.27
CA GLN A 427 -5.51 -15.20 -17.57
C GLN A 427 -6.77 -15.32 -18.44
N HIS A 428 -7.57 -14.27 -18.48
CA HIS A 428 -8.72 -14.14 -19.37
C HIS A 428 -8.71 -12.79 -20.08
N TRP A 429 -9.16 -12.72 -21.33
CA TRP A 429 -9.20 -11.47 -22.06
C TRP A 429 -10.46 -10.66 -21.72
N GLN A 430 -10.30 -9.39 -21.38
CA GLN A 430 -11.41 -8.47 -21.09
C GLN A 430 -11.04 -7.04 -21.52
N ASN A 431 -11.89 -6.39 -22.32
CA ASN A 431 -11.75 -4.98 -22.72
C ASN A 431 -10.38 -4.62 -23.35
N GLY A 432 -9.83 -5.50 -24.20
CA GLY A 432 -8.56 -5.23 -24.88
C GLY A 432 -7.32 -5.47 -24.01
N LYS A 433 -7.48 -6.10 -22.84
CA LYS A 433 -6.40 -6.45 -21.91
C LYS A 433 -6.67 -7.85 -21.38
N ALA A 434 -5.65 -8.72 -21.28
CA ALA A 434 -5.77 -9.89 -20.40
C ALA A 434 -5.95 -9.47 -18.92
N ILE A 435 -6.56 -10.28 -18.08
CA ILE A 435 -6.80 -10.03 -16.66
C ILE A 435 -6.48 -11.33 -15.91
N GLY A 436 -5.92 -11.22 -14.71
CA GLY A 436 -5.43 -12.35 -13.93
C GLY A 436 -3.94 -12.68 -14.16
N ILE A 437 -3.45 -13.69 -13.42
CA ILE A 437 -2.04 -14.07 -13.37
C ILE A 437 -1.79 -15.30 -14.24
N ALA A 438 -0.80 -15.21 -15.14
CA ALA A 438 -0.40 -16.37 -15.95
C ALA A 438 0.12 -17.51 -15.06
N LYS A 439 -0.37 -18.73 -15.29
CA LYS A 439 0.10 -19.91 -14.57
C LYS A 439 1.47 -20.33 -15.11
N ASN A 440 2.51 -20.12 -14.30
CA ASN A 440 3.84 -20.65 -14.55
C ASN A 440 3.91 -22.11 -14.09
N VAL A 441 4.04 -23.03 -15.05
CA VAL A 441 3.98 -24.47 -14.83
C VAL A 441 5.20 -25.19 -15.39
N GLU A 442 5.46 -26.40 -14.91
CA GLU A 442 6.48 -27.29 -15.47
C GLU A 442 6.00 -27.92 -16.79
N TRP A 443 6.93 -28.45 -17.59
CA TRP A 443 6.64 -29.02 -18.90
C TRP A 443 5.56 -30.12 -18.87
N LYS A 444 5.57 -30.96 -17.83
CA LYS A 444 4.57 -32.03 -17.65
C LYS A 444 3.14 -31.48 -17.59
N ASP A 445 2.96 -30.38 -16.86
CA ASP A 445 1.68 -29.73 -16.68
C ASP A 445 1.31 -28.88 -17.90
N ALA A 446 2.30 -28.22 -18.54
CA ALA A 446 2.09 -27.53 -19.81
C ALA A 446 1.52 -28.47 -20.89
N LYS A 447 2.08 -29.68 -21.02
CA LYS A 447 1.56 -30.72 -21.92
C LYS A 447 0.15 -31.15 -21.54
N LYS A 448 -0.16 -31.29 -20.25
CA LYS A 448 -1.49 -31.66 -19.78
C LYS A 448 -2.51 -30.57 -20.11
N LEU A 449 -2.16 -29.31 -19.87
CA LEU A 449 -2.99 -28.15 -20.19
C LEU A 449 -3.23 -28.02 -21.69
N ALA A 450 -2.19 -28.21 -22.52
CA ALA A 450 -2.36 -28.22 -23.98
C ALA A 450 -3.28 -29.37 -24.44
N LYS A 451 -3.11 -30.59 -23.89
CA LYS A 451 -3.98 -31.74 -24.18
C LYS A 451 -5.44 -31.52 -23.78
N GLN A 452 -5.70 -30.88 -22.64
CA GLN A 452 -7.06 -30.55 -22.20
C GLN A 452 -7.78 -29.56 -23.13
N ASN A 453 -7.04 -28.87 -24.00
CA ASN A 453 -7.57 -27.93 -24.99
C ASN A 453 -7.55 -28.51 -26.42
N GLN A 454 -7.30 -29.81 -26.61
CA GLN A 454 -7.20 -30.42 -27.94
C GLN A 454 -8.49 -30.42 -28.77
N ASN A 455 -9.66 -30.21 -28.16
CA ASN A 455 -10.95 -30.16 -28.87
C ASN A 455 -11.01 -29.08 -29.96
N PHE A 456 -10.09 -28.11 -29.95
CA PHE A 456 -9.95 -27.08 -30.98
C PHE A 456 -8.56 -27.10 -31.65
N GLU A 457 -7.85 -28.23 -31.61
CA GLU A 457 -6.51 -28.41 -32.18
C GLU A 457 -5.43 -27.47 -31.61
N TRP A 458 -5.64 -27.00 -30.38
CA TRP A 458 -4.66 -26.18 -29.69
C TRP A 458 -3.37 -26.96 -29.42
N ARG A 459 -2.24 -26.31 -29.72
CA ARG A 459 -0.90 -26.82 -29.45
C ARG A 459 -0.01 -25.74 -28.85
N ILE A 460 1.10 -26.19 -28.30
CA ILE A 460 2.18 -25.30 -27.86
C ILE A 460 2.90 -24.80 -29.13
N PRO A 461 3.20 -23.50 -29.23
CA PRO A 461 3.84 -22.92 -30.41
C PRO A 461 5.27 -23.41 -30.56
N THR A 462 5.80 -23.35 -31.78
CA THR A 462 7.23 -23.54 -32.02
C THR A 462 8.00 -22.30 -31.61
N GLN A 463 9.33 -22.42 -31.43
CA GLN A 463 10.19 -21.28 -31.13
C GLN A 463 10.09 -20.18 -32.19
N ASP A 464 10.04 -20.55 -33.47
CA ASP A 464 10.00 -19.58 -34.56
C ASP A 464 8.65 -18.87 -34.60
N GLU A 465 7.55 -19.61 -34.39
CA GLU A 465 6.20 -19.03 -34.28
C GLU A 465 6.12 -18.04 -33.12
N LEU A 466 6.61 -18.44 -31.94
CA LEU A 466 6.61 -17.60 -30.76
C LEU A 466 7.52 -16.37 -30.93
N GLN A 467 8.69 -16.55 -31.55
CA GLN A 467 9.64 -15.46 -31.81
C GLN A 467 9.08 -14.47 -32.83
N MET A 468 8.47 -14.93 -33.92
CA MET A 468 7.81 -14.08 -34.90
C MET A 468 6.65 -13.30 -34.29
N MET A 469 5.91 -13.93 -33.36
CA MET A 469 4.77 -13.29 -32.69
C MET A 469 5.14 -12.25 -31.64
N LEU A 470 6.20 -12.52 -30.86
CA LEU A 470 6.53 -11.74 -29.66
C LEU A 470 7.73 -10.82 -29.83
N SER A 471 8.54 -11.00 -30.88
CA SER A 471 9.75 -10.18 -31.06
C SER A 471 9.45 -8.77 -31.59
N CYS A 472 10.04 -7.75 -30.96
CA CYS A 472 10.13 -6.41 -31.51
C CYS A 472 11.29 -6.37 -32.52
N GLN A 473 11.03 -5.93 -33.76
CA GLN A 473 12.12 -5.60 -34.69
C GLN A 473 12.51 -4.14 -34.48
N LYS A 474 13.74 -3.89 -34.01
CA LYS A 474 14.32 -2.54 -34.04
C LYS A 474 14.64 -2.17 -35.48
N THR A 475 14.03 -1.10 -35.98
CA THR A 475 14.58 -0.31 -37.08
C THR A 475 14.94 1.07 -36.54
N ASP A 476 15.93 1.72 -37.14
CA ASP A 476 16.58 2.93 -36.61
C ASP A 476 15.65 4.17 -36.47
N ASN A 477 14.34 4.07 -36.70
CA ASN A 477 13.39 5.16 -36.46
C ASN A 477 11.98 4.76 -35.99
N ASP A 478 11.71 3.50 -35.69
CA ASP A 478 10.49 3.13 -34.95
C ASP A 478 10.60 1.69 -34.46
N THR A 479 10.16 1.42 -33.24
CA THR A 479 10.17 0.05 -32.70
C THR A 479 8.89 -0.63 -33.18
N THR A 480 8.97 -1.41 -34.26
CA THR A 480 7.85 -2.25 -34.69
C THR A 480 7.65 -3.37 -33.66
N ILE A 481 6.62 -3.23 -32.82
CA ILE A 481 6.24 -4.26 -31.85
C ILE A 481 5.57 -5.41 -32.61
N GLY A 482 5.90 -6.67 -32.28
CA GLY A 482 5.20 -7.85 -32.81
C GLY A 482 3.68 -7.75 -32.61
N ILE A 483 2.88 -8.31 -33.52
CA ILE A 483 1.45 -7.94 -33.68
C ILE A 483 0.60 -8.26 -32.42
N LEU A 484 0.96 -9.27 -31.63
CA LEU A 484 0.34 -9.53 -30.31
C LEU A 484 0.98 -8.72 -29.19
N GLY A 485 2.30 -8.50 -29.22
CA GLY A 485 3.00 -7.65 -28.25
C GLY A 485 2.54 -6.18 -28.28
N ALA A 486 2.05 -5.72 -29.43
CA ALA A 486 1.43 -4.40 -29.61
C ALA A 486 0.02 -4.30 -29.00
N ARG A 487 -0.63 -5.46 -28.77
CA ARG A 487 -1.98 -5.57 -28.21
C ARG A 487 -1.97 -5.92 -26.72
N ASP A 488 -0.97 -6.68 -26.27
CA ASP A 488 -0.74 -6.96 -24.86
C ASP A 488 0.76 -6.97 -24.55
N GLU A 489 1.23 -5.87 -23.96
CA GLU A 489 2.63 -5.67 -23.59
C GLU A 489 3.13 -6.66 -22.52
N ARG A 490 2.26 -7.47 -21.91
CA ARG A 490 2.67 -8.56 -21.02
C ARG A 490 3.25 -9.75 -21.75
N LEU A 491 2.82 -9.95 -23.00
CA LEU A 491 3.42 -10.97 -23.85
C LEU A 491 4.86 -10.59 -24.25
N LEU A 492 5.28 -9.35 -23.96
CA LEU A 492 6.66 -8.86 -24.18
C LEU A 492 7.63 -9.25 -23.05
N ASN A 493 7.12 -9.68 -21.88
CA ASN A 493 7.93 -9.96 -20.70
C ASN A 493 7.51 -11.28 -20.05
N GLY A 494 8.39 -12.28 -20.09
CA GLY A 494 8.08 -13.56 -19.45
C GLY A 494 8.83 -14.75 -20.02
N ASN A 495 8.55 -15.90 -19.42
CA ASN A 495 9.08 -17.22 -19.79
C ASN A 495 7.95 -18.04 -20.43
N PHE A 496 8.06 -18.39 -21.70
CA PHE A 496 7.00 -19.05 -22.46
C PHE A 496 7.43 -20.44 -22.91
N TRP A 497 6.55 -21.43 -22.77
CA TRP A 497 6.80 -22.76 -23.32
C TRP A 497 6.73 -22.75 -24.85
N ALA A 498 7.72 -23.36 -25.49
CA ALA A 498 7.78 -23.54 -26.94
C ALA A 498 8.37 -24.91 -27.33
N LEU A 499 7.99 -25.37 -28.52
CA LEU A 499 8.60 -26.52 -29.17
C LEU A 499 9.87 -26.10 -29.93
N PRO A 500 11.02 -26.79 -29.76
CA PRO A 500 12.26 -26.44 -30.44
C PRO A 500 12.14 -26.58 -31.97
N THR A 501 12.63 -25.60 -32.72
CA THR A 501 12.56 -25.59 -34.21
C THR A 501 13.73 -26.30 -34.90
N LEU A 502 14.82 -26.59 -34.17
CA LEU A 502 15.92 -27.41 -34.66
C LEU A 502 16.15 -28.60 -33.72
N PRO A 503 16.48 -29.80 -34.24
CA PRO A 503 16.77 -30.99 -33.44
C PRO A 503 18.11 -30.92 -32.68
N TYR A 504 18.70 -29.73 -32.58
CA TYR A 504 19.97 -29.51 -31.91
C TYR A 504 19.75 -29.58 -30.40
N LYS A 505 19.84 -30.82 -29.88
CA LYS A 505 19.78 -31.32 -28.49
C LYS A 505 18.45 -32.01 -28.14
N ASN A 506 18.57 -33.20 -27.53
CA ASN A 506 17.53 -34.20 -27.23
C ASN A 506 16.41 -33.76 -26.24
N TYR A 507 15.91 -32.53 -26.32
CA TYR A 507 14.91 -32.01 -25.39
C TYR A 507 13.53 -31.90 -26.06
N GLU A 508 12.49 -32.37 -25.37
CA GLU A 508 11.10 -32.36 -25.86
C GLU A 508 10.47 -30.96 -25.93
N ALA A 509 11.03 -29.97 -25.21
CA ALA A 509 10.54 -28.61 -25.13
C ALA A 509 11.60 -27.64 -24.64
N CYS A 510 11.33 -26.35 -24.81
CA CYS A 510 12.16 -25.27 -24.31
C CYS A 510 11.33 -24.13 -23.71
N VAL A 511 11.97 -23.33 -22.86
CA VAL A 511 11.41 -22.07 -22.36
C VAL A 511 12.09 -20.91 -23.07
N GLN A 512 11.30 -20.11 -23.77
CA GLN A 512 11.77 -18.88 -24.41
C GLN A 512 11.49 -17.68 -23.51
N ARG A 513 12.55 -16.96 -23.15
CA ARG A 513 12.44 -15.73 -22.35
C ARG A 513 12.42 -14.49 -23.24
N PHE A 514 11.47 -13.61 -22.97
CA PHE A 514 11.36 -12.28 -23.57
C PHE A 514 11.50 -11.20 -22.48
N GLN A 515 12.22 -10.13 -22.82
CA GLN A 515 12.29 -8.88 -22.05
C GLN A 515 12.02 -7.73 -23.01
N ASN A 516 10.95 -6.97 -22.79
CA ASN A 516 10.48 -5.89 -23.66
C ASN A 516 10.35 -6.32 -25.14
N GLY A 517 9.89 -7.55 -25.37
CA GLY A 517 9.73 -8.11 -26.70
C GLY A 517 11.05 -8.47 -27.36
N ILE A 518 12.16 -8.47 -26.63
CA ILE A 518 13.45 -8.94 -27.12
C ILE A 518 13.70 -10.31 -26.54
N LYS A 519 13.91 -11.28 -27.42
CA LYS A 519 14.37 -12.61 -27.04
C LYS A 519 15.73 -12.51 -26.35
N THR A 520 15.80 -12.84 -25.06
CA THR A 520 17.08 -12.83 -24.33
C THR A 520 17.88 -14.09 -24.65
N SER A 521 19.22 -13.97 -24.68
CA SER A 521 20.14 -15.09 -24.93
C SER A 521 20.08 -16.11 -23.79
N GLY A 522 19.17 -17.07 -23.89
CA GLY A 522 18.95 -18.12 -22.91
C GLY A 522 17.71 -18.92 -23.26
N THR A 523 17.87 -19.91 -24.15
CA THR A 523 16.89 -20.99 -24.25
C THR A 523 17.24 -21.96 -23.15
N TYR A 524 16.40 -22.04 -22.12
CA TYR A 524 16.69 -22.94 -21.01
C TYR A 524 16.16 -24.35 -21.31
N GLU A 525 17.03 -25.34 -21.09
CA GLU A 525 16.75 -26.77 -21.26
C GLU A 525 15.70 -27.17 -20.19
N GLY A 526 14.55 -27.72 -20.61
CA GLY A 526 13.26 -27.72 -19.90
C GLY A 526 13.13 -28.46 -18.55
N HIS A 527 14.21 -28.67 -17.80
CA HIS A 527 14.19 -29.29 -16.46
C HIS A 527 14.34 -28.25 -15.35
N GLY A 528 13.35 -28.19 -14.44
CA GLY A 528 13.39 -27.34 -13.24
C GLY A 528 12.93 -25.88 -13.44
N ILE A 529 12.46 -25.53 -14.63
CA ILE A 529 12.02 -24.16 -14.98
C ILE A 529 10.52 -24.15 -15.24
N LYS A 530 9.84 -23.12 -14.72
CA LYS A 530 8.42 -22.89 -14.95
C LYS A 530 8.24 -21.83 -16.03
N GLY A 531 7.35 -22.11 -16.98
CA GLY A 531 6.95 -21.21 -18.05
C GLY A 531 5.44 -21.10 -18.12
N CYS A 532 4.97 -19.98 -18.67
CA CYS A 532 3.57 -19.80 -19.01
C CYS A 532 3.23 -20.53 -20.31
N VAL A 533 1.96 -20.88 -20.47
CA VAL A 533 1.45 -21.62 -21.64
C VAL A 533 0.61 -20.66 -22.47
N LEU A 534 1.09 -20.35 -23.67
CA LEU A 534 0.36 -19.64 -24.71
C LEU A 534 0.10 -20.64 -25.83
N LEU A 535 -1.16 -20.88 -26.20
CA LEU A 535 -1.49 -21.86 -27.24
C LEU A 535 -1.69 -21.20 -28.60
N VAL A 536 -1.34 -21.97 -29.64
CA VAL A 536 -1.59 -21.65 -31.05
C VAL A 536 -2.28 -22.83 -31.71
N ARG A 537 -3.08 -22.58 -32.75
CA ARG A 537 -3.63 -23.61 -33.62
C ARG A 537 -3.54 -23.18 -35.08
N ASN A 538 -3.60 -24.17 -35.96
CA ASN A 538 -3.56 -23.92 -37.40
C ASN A 538 -4.90 -23.29 -37.87
N PRO A 539 -4.91 -22.58 -39.00
CA PRO A 539 -6.14 -22.13 -39.64
C PRO A 539 -7.05 -23.33 -39.97
N VAL A 540 -8.37 -23.12 -39.92
CA VAL A 540 -9.35 -24.19 -40.16
C VAL A 540 -9.51 -24.43 -41.68
N GLY A 541 -9.06 -25.60 -42.17
CA GLY A 541 -9.27 -26.18 -43.52
C GLY A 541 -7.98 -26.25 -44.37
N GLU A 542 -7.54 -27.36 -44.97
CA GLU A 542 -8.27 -28.44 -45.63
C GLU A 542 -8.19 -29.81 -44.93
N GLN A 543 -9.31 -30.54 -44.96
CA GLN A 543 -9.32 -32.00 -44.87
C GLN A 543 -8.51 -32.58 -46.04
N THR A 544 -7.55 -33.45 -45.76
CA THR A 544 -7.17 -34.52 -46.69
C THR A 544 -7.86 -35.80 -46.30
#